data_AF-A0A3E1EC09-F1
#
_entry.id   AF-A0A3E1EC09-F1
#
_cell.length_a   1.000
_cell.length_b   1.000
_cell.length_c   1.000
_cell.angle_alpha   90.00
_cell.angle_beta   90.00
_cell.angle_gamma   90.00
#
_symmetry.space_group_name_H-M   'P 1'
#
loop_
_entity.id
_entity.type
_entity.pdbx_description
1 polymer ?
#
loop_
_entity_poly.entity_id
_entity_poly.type
_entity_poly.pdbx_seq_one_letter_code
_entity_poly.pdbx_strand_id
1 'polypeptide(L)'
;MRGLLLWFLLVSISPLGAEPALILESPTDYQVIQRRAAKTGLVRIAGQAPKMNGALEIRWTLAGTGTLGWTALPAKFAGPRFTAEVEIPAGGWHALEVRQGISQAGVAHVGVGEIFVVAGQSNSANHGEQRQTPETGLVSTWDGAAWRLAEDPQPGASGQGGSFLPAFGDALARRFGVPVGVVACGIGATSVREWLPEGIRFASPPTLETRVRRLPDGQWESDGAAFERFVGRMSPFGPGGFRAVLWHQGESDANQKDPARTLSGPLYRDFLERLIRESRARIGWEAPWFVAQASYHVPGDEGSAEIRAAQASLWQDGIALQGPDSDGIKGAFRERDGQGVHFSGPGLREHAARWVERVEPWLRTRLEGPLVVLTFDDSVVSHATYVAPLLLRYGFGATFFITEGFEFVFDKKHYMTWEQIQALNAAGFEIGNHTRRHAGVGKQTPEELKADVAYIESQCEAHGIPRPVSFCYPGYQTSPAAARLLRERGYRFARAGGARLYDPSLDDPLLLPQAFDGRPESTLAQFQAAVAGAREGKVAVLTFHGVPDVKHPWVNTDPVKFEAYLQHLKAEGCRVIALRDLDAYRNH
;
A
#
# COMPACT_ATOMS: atom_id res chain seq x y z
N MET A 1 57.52 50.98 -35.82
CA MET A 1 57.96 51.05 -34.41
C MET A 1 57.03 50.15 -33.60
N ARG A 2 57.45 48.92 -33.32
CA ARG A 2 57.86 48.41 -31.99
C ARG A 2 56.81 48.62 -30.89
N GLY A 3 56.33 47.50 -30.33
CA GLY A 3 55.59 47.44 -29.07
C GLY A 3 55.22 46.01 -28.69
N LEU A 4 56.18 45.26 -28.14
CA LEU A 4 55.97 43.99 -27.45
C LEU A 4 54.98 44.18 -26.28
N LEU A 5 53.94 43.36 -26.18
CA LEU A 5 53.21 43.16 -24.92
C LEU A 5 53.71 41.87 -24.25
N LEU A 6 54.37 42.04 -23.10
CA LEU A 6 54.73 40.95 -22.19
C LEU A 6 53.47 40.33 -21.56
N TRP A 7 53.41 39.00 -21.60
CA TRP A 7 52.48 38.19 -20.82
C TRP A 7 52.93 38.14 -19.35
N PHE A 8 52.07 38.55 -18.42
CA PHE A 8 52.21 38.21 -17.01
C PHE A 8 51.29 37.03 -16.69
N LEU A 9 51.91 35.86 -16.46
CA LEU A 9 51.26 34.66 -15.96
C LEU A 9 51.00 34.86 -14.46
N LEU A 10 49.77 35.23 -14.08
CA LEU A 10 49.32 35.18 -12.69
C LEU A 10 49.09 33.71 -12.32
N VAL A 11 50.09 33.09 -11.68
CA VAL A 11 49.93 31.80 -11.01
C VAL A 11 49.02 32.04 -9.81
N SER A 12 47.74 31.66 -9.92
CA SER A 12 46.89 31.54 -8.74
C SER A 12 47.39 30.34 -7.94
N ILE A 13 48.07 30.62 -6.84
CA ILE A 13 48.34 29.63 -5.80
C ILE A 13 46.97 29.34 -5.17
N SER A 14 46.32 28.26 -5.62
CA SER A 14 45.21 27.68 -4.88
C SER A 14 45.70 27.39 -3.46
N PRO A 15 45.00 27.80 -2.40
CA PRO A 15 45.31 27.27 -1.09
C PRO A 15 45.21 25.74 -1.19
N LEU A 16 46.18 25.02 -0.63
CA LEU A 16 46.00 23.61 -0.27
C LEU A 16 44.82 23.57 0.72
N GLY A 17 43.61 23.51 0.18
CA GLY A 17 42.35 23.60 0.91
C GLY A 17 42.00 22.24 1.49
N ALA A 18 41.60 22.25 2.76
CA ALA A 18 41.26 21.09 3.58
C ALA A 18 40.52 19.97 2.85
N GLU A 19 40.82 18.71 3.20
CA GLU A 19 40.00 17.57 2.77
C GLU A 19 38.52 17.83 3.09
N PRO A 20 37.59 17.47 2.19
CA PRO A 20 36.18 17.79 2.39
C PRO A 20 35.70 17.13 3.69
N ALA A 21 35.15 17.96 4.59
CA ALA A 21 34.45 17.47 5.76
C ALA A 21 33.31 16.52 5.34
N LEU A 22 32.95 15.58 6.22
CA LEU A 22 31.79 14.73 5.96
C LEU A 22 30.53 15.61 5.91
N ILE A 23 29.79 15.53 4.81
CA ILE A 23 28.54 16.26 4.58
C ILE A 23 27.44 15.24 4.32
N LEU A 24 26.31 15.39 5.02
CA LEU A 24 25.12 14.61 4.79
C LEU A 24 24.13 15.42 3.94
N GLU A 25 23.79 14.92 2.76
CA GLU A 25 22.85 15.53 1.81
C GLU A 25 21.45 14.90 1.90
N SER A 26 21.35 13.64 2.33
CA SER A 26 20.11 12.93 2.61
C SER A 26 20.32 11.93 3.75
N PRO A 27 19.38 11.80 4.70
CA PRO A 27 18.16 12.60 4.83
C PRO A 27 18.46 14.06 5.24
N THR A 28 17.46 14.93 5.13
CA THR A 28 17.45 16.33 5.61
C THR A 28 16.57 16.46 6.86
N ASP A 29 16.71 17.56 7.61
CA ASP A 29 15.95 17.74 8.85
C ASP A 29 14.43 17.81 8.61
N TYR A 30 13.66 17.12 9.45
CA TYR A 30 12.21 16.87 9.32
C TYR A 30 11.76 16.07 8.09
N GLN A 31 12.70 15.49 7.34
CA GLN A 31 12.37 14.63 6.22
C GLN A 31 11.63 13.37 6.69
N VAL A 32 10.46 13.13 6.13
CA VAL A 32 9.75 11.86 6.25
C VAL A 32 10.12 10.99 5.05
N ILE A 33 10.39 9.72 5.32
CA ILE A 33 10.61 8.67 4.33
C ILE A 33 9.43 7.71 4.41
N GLN A 34 8.82 7.42 3.26
CA GLN A 34 7.69 6.52 3.15
C GLN A 34 8.09 5.10 3.56
N ARG A 35 7.48 4.58 4.64
CA ARG A 35 7.69 3.21 5.10
C ARG A 35 7.02 2.21 4.16
N ARG A 36 7.69 1.08 3.92
CA ARG A 36 7.20 -0.03 3.09
C ARG A 36 6.44 -1.07 3.90
N ALA A 37 6.86 -1.27 5.15
CA ALA A 37 6.22 -2.17 6.11
C ALA A 37 5.74 -1.39 7.33
N ALA A 38 4.90 -2.01 8.16
CA ALA A 38 4.37 -1.37 9.36
C ALA A 38 5.46 -0.85 10.32
N LYS A 39 6.58 -1.57 10.41
CA LYS A 39 7.60 -1.36 11.46
C LYS A 39 8.92 -0.79 10.97
N THR A 40 9.16 -0.71 9.66
CA THR A 40 10.47 -0.30 9.11
C THR A 40 10.31 0.40 7.76
N GLY A 41 11.34 1.19 7.40
CA GLY A 41 11.47 1.82 6.10
C GLY A 41 12.92 1.87 5.67
N LEU A 42 13.13 1.83 4.35
CA LEU A 42 14.45 1.90 3.75
C LEU A 42 14.85 3.36 3.57
N VAL A 43 15.83 3.82 4.35
CA VAL A 43 16.30 5.21 4.34
C VAL A 43 17.55 5.31 3.49
N ARG A 44 17.49 6.20 2.48
CA ARG A 44 18.65 6.53 1.65
C ARG A 44 19.54 7.53 2.39
N ILE A 45 20.78 7.11 2.60
CA ILE A 45 21.86 7.93 3.15
C ILE A 45 22.73 8.38 1.99
N ALA A 46 22.87 9.68 1.78
CA ALA A 46 23.69 10.22 0.71
C ALA A 46 24.45 11.45 1.18
N GLY A 47 25.64 11.65 0.65
CA GLY A 47 26.46 12.78 1.03
C GLY A 47 27.83 12.77 0.37
N GLN A 48 28.73 13.56 0.94
CA GLN A 48 30.13 13.64 0.53
C GLN A 48 31.01 13.29 1.72
N ALA A 49 32.04 12.48 1.49
CA ALA A 49 33.00 12.08 2.50
C ALA A 49 34.44 12.36 2.04
N PRO A 50 35.36 12.61 2.99
CA PRO A 50 36.79 12.77 2.70
C PRO A 50 37.37 11.57 1.94
N LYS A 51 38.48 11.80 1.21
CA LYS A 51 39.26 10.74 0.54
C LYS A 51 40.14 9.99 1.53
N MET A 52 39.64 9.72 2.73
CA MET A 52 40.39 9.06 3.80
C MET A 52 40.18 7.54 3.82
N ASN A 53 41.17 6.83 4.37
CA ASN A 53 41.08 5.42 4.71
C ASN A 53 40.19 5.23 5.95
N GLY A 54 38.98 4.70 5.76
CA GLY A 54 38.06 4.34 6.84
C GLY A 54 36.67 4.03 6.32
N ALA A 55 36.04 2.96 6.84
CA ALA A 55 34.66 2.64 6.52
C ALA A 55 33.72 3.71 7.10
N LEU A 56 32.64 4.02 6.38
CA LEU A 56 31.55 4.82 6.96
C LEU A 56 30.83 3.98 8.00
N GLU A 57 30.44 4.62 9.10
CA GLU A 57 29.58 4.04 10.12
C GLU A 57 28.36 4.93 10.31
N ILE A 58 27.25 4.31 10.68
CA ILE A 58 25.98 4.96 10.96
C ILE A 58 25.48 4.60 12.35
N ARG A 59 24.77 5.54 12.94
CA ARG A 59 24.01 5.37 14.17
C ARG A 59 22.72 6.16 14.07
N TRP A 60 21.66 5.64 14.67
CA TRP A 60 20.44 6.41 14.87
C TRP A 60 19.89 6.22 16.29
N THR A 61 19.18 7.23 16.77
CA THR A 61 18.51 7.23 18.07
C THR A 61 17.07 7.66 17.88
N LEU A 62 16.11 6.80 18.24
CA LEU A 62 14.70 7.19 18.30
C LEU A 62 14.45 7.91 19.63
N ALA A 63 13.79 9.07 19.58
CA ALA A 63 13.44 9.85 20.77
C ALA A 63 12.73 8.97 21.81
N GLY A 64 13.19 9.02 23.06
CA GLY A 64 12.65 8.22 24.16
C GLY A 64 13.09 6.75 24.20
N THR A 65 13.95 6.31 23.27
CA THR A 65 14.59 4.99 23.29
C THR A 65 16.11 5.10 23.43
N GLY A 66 16.77 4.00 23.81
CA GLY A 66 18.23 3.96 23.89
C GLY A 66 18.90 4.10 22.52
N THR A 67 20.10 4.70 22.50
CA THR A 67 20.93 4.83 21.31
C THR A 67 21.56 3.49 20.93
N LEU A 68 21.44 3.10 19.67
CA LEU A 68 22.17 1.94 19.14
C LEU A 68 23.67 2.24 19.05
N GLY A 69 24.51 1.21 19.12
CA GLY A 69 25.94 1.34 18.83
C GLY A 69 26.20 1.76 17.38
N TRP A 70 27.41 2.24 17.09
CA TRP A 70 27.84 2.47 15.71
C TRP A 70 27.87 1.16 14.93
N THR A 71 27.33 1.18 13.73
CA THR A 71 27.33 0.03 12.80
C THR A 71 27.92 0.43 11.47
N ALA A 72 28.55 -0.52 10.77
CA ALA A 72 29.09 -0.28 9.43
C ALA A 72 27.99 0.16 8.45
N LEU A 73 28.26 1.21 7.67
CA LEU A 73 27.40 1.70 6.60
C LEU A 73 27.92 1.16 5.25
N PRO A 74 27.20 0.26 4.56
CA PRO A 74 27.65 -0.33 3.29
C PRO A 74 27.49 0.66 2.11
N ALA A 75 28.29 1.73 2.11
CA ALA A 75 28.19 2.81 1.15
C ALA A 75 28.91 2.51 -0.18
N LYS A 76 28.27 2.90 -1.29
CA LYS A 76 28.85 2.95 -2.63
C LYS A 76 29.39 4.34 -2.90
N PHE A 77 30.64 4.43 -3.35
CA PHE A 77 31.33 5.69 -3.63
C PHE A 77 31.43 5.98 -5.13
N ALA A 78 31.26 7.25 -5.49
CA ALA A 78 31.52 7.80 -6.81
C ALA A 78 32.32 9.11 -6.63
N GLY A 79 33.65 8.99 -6.59
CA GLY A 79 34.52 10.08 -6.15
C GLY A 79 34.29 10.39 -4.66
N PRO A 80 34.12 11.66 -4.26
CA PRO A 80 33.85 12.02 -2.86
C PRO A 80 32.40 11.74 -2.44
N ARG A 81 31.49 11.48 -3.39
CA ARG A 81 30.09 11.21 -3.09
C ARG A 81 29.88 9.77 -2.68
N PHE A 82 29.03 9.56 -1.69
CA PHE A 82 28.61 8.24 -1.25
C PHE A 82 27.09 8.12 -1.23
N THR A 83 26.62 6.89 -1.40
CA THR A 83 25.21 6.52 -1.23
C THR A 83 25.11 5.18 -0.52
N ALA A 84 24.16 5.04 0.38
CA ALA A 84 23.83 3.80 1.07
C ALA A 84 22.32 3.73 1.31
N GLU A 85 21.83 2.54 1.59
CA GLU A 85 20.46 2.33 2.04
C GLU A 85 20.50 1.53 3.34
N VAL A 86 19.74 1.98 4.33
CA VAL A 86 19.68 1.35 5.66
C VAL A 86 18.23 1.21 6.06
N GLU A 87 17.87 0.03 6.55
CA GLU A 87 16.55 -0.18 7.13
C GLU A 87 16.51 0.41 8.55
N ILE A 88 15.63 1.39 8.74
CA ILE A 88 15.44 2.08 10.02
C ILE A 88 14.01 1.78 10.52
N PRO A 89 13.82 1.49 11.80
CA PRO A 89 12.49 1.28 12.37
C PRO A 89 11.61 2.50 12.17
N ALA A 90 10.32 2.25 11.93
CA ALA A 90 9.28 3.26 12.01
C ALA A 90 9.04 3.65 13.48
N GLY A 91 8.63 4.89 13.71
CA GLY A 91 8.42 5.47 15.03
C GLY A 91 8.45 6.99 14.92
N GLY A 92 8.63 7.70 16.03
CA GLY A 92 8.84 9.15 16.05
C GLY A 92 10.11 9.62 15.33
N TRP A 93 10.61 10.80 15.68
CA TRP A 93 11.81 11.35 15.05
C TRP A 93 13.08 10.61 15.49
N HIS A 94 13.91 10.28 14.51
CA HIS A 94 15.26 9.75 14.72
C HIS A 94 16.30 10.85 14.55
N ALA A 95 17.22 10.95 15.51
CA ALA A 95 18.51 11.58 15.27
C ALA A 95 19.40 10.59 14.52
N LEU A 96 19.94 10.97 13.38
CA LEU A 96 20.79 10.13 12.52
C LEU A 96 22.17 10.74 12.40
N GLU A 97 23.20 9.93 12.61
CA GLU A 97 24.59 10.35 12.55
C GLU A 97 25.39 9.40 11.65
N VAL A 98 26.27 9.97 10.83
CA VAL A 98 27.23 9.24 10.01
C VAL A 98 28.63 9.72 10.39
N ARG A 99 29.58 8.79 10.48
CA ARG A 99 30.99 9.13 10.72
C ARG A 99 31.94 8.38 9.80
N GLN A 100 33.11 8.97 9.61
CA GLN A 100 34.29 8.35 9.01
C GLN A 100 35.51 8.74 9.85
N GLY A 101 35.98 7.82 10.70
CA GLY A 101 37.03 8.14 11.68
C GLY A 101 36.57 9.24 12.65
N ILE A 102 37.24 10.39 12.63
CA ILE A 102 36.89 11.56 13.47
C ILE A 102 35.89 12.53 12.81
N SER A 103 35.66 12.41 11.49
CA SER A 103 34.71 13.27 10.77
C SER A 103 33.29 12.75 10.97
N GLN A 104 32.37 13.62 11.35
CA GLN A 104 30.98 13.26 11.64
C GLN A 104 30.01 14.30 11.08
N ALA A 105 28.85 13.84 10.61
CA ALA A 105 27.70 14.66 10.23
C ALA A 105 26.42 14.02 10.79
N GLY A 106 25.38 14.80 10.99
CA GLY A 106 24.11 14.28 11.48
C GLY A 106 22.92 15.19 11.22
N VAL A 107 21.73 14.62 11.39
CA VAL A 107 20.42 15.24 11.22
C VAL A 107 19.58 14.91 12.44
N ALA A 108 18.91 15.91 13.01
CA ALA A 108 18.21 15.77 14.28
C ALA A 108 16.86 15.05 14.12
N HIS A 109 16.15 15.29 13.02
CA HIS A 109 14.81 14.74 12.79
C HIS A 109 14.74 14.03 11.44
N VAL A 110 14.75 12.70 11.49
CA VAL A 110 14.47 11.82 10.36
C VAL A 110 13.27 10.96 10.71
N GLY A 111 12.22 11.01 9.88
CA GLY A 111 11.00 10.26 10.10
C GLY A 111 10.90 9.06 9.16
N VAL A 112 10.55 7.90 9.68
CA VAL A 112 10.11 6.74 8.87
C VAL A 112 8.61 6.58 9.09
N GLY A 113 7.82 6.98 8.11
CA GLY A 113 6.38 7.19 8.30
C GLY A 113 5.60 7.19 6.99
N GLU A 114 4.58 8.04 6.90
CA GLU A 114 3.66 8.10 5.76
C GLU A 114 3.80 9.44 5.03
N ILE A 115 3.74 9.44 3.71
CA ILE A 115 3.77 10.67 2.91
C ILE A 115 2.51 10.73 2.05
N PHE A 116 1.81 11.86 2.06
CA PHE A 116 0.65 12.10 1.21
C PHE A 116 0.85 13.33 0.35
N VAL A 117 0.43 13.24 -0.91
CA VAL A 117 0.40 14.38 -1.83
C VAL A 117 -1.02 14.91 -1.86
N VAL A 118 -1.22 16.21 -1.66
CA VAL A 118 -2.57 16.80 -1.59
C VAL A 118 -2.71 17.85 -2.68
N ALA A 119 -3.71 17.67 -3.54
CA ALA A 119 -3.93 18.50 -4.71
C ALA A 119 -5.42 18.80 -4.95
N GLY A 120 -5.72 19.57 -5.99
CA GLY A 120 -7.05 20.10 -6.27
C GLY A 120 -7.14 21.59 -5.97
N GLN A 121 -8.32 22.05 -5.55
CA GLN A 121 -8.62 23.49 -5.50
C GLN A 121 -8.61 24.11 -4.10
N SER A 122 -9.34 25.21 -3.90
CA SER A 122 -9.20 26.11 -2.74
C SER A 122 -9.18 25.42 -1.37
N ASN A 123 -10.06 24.43 -1.14
CA ASN A 123 -10.16 23.66 0.10
C ASN A 123 -9.00 22.66 0.36
N SER A 124 -8.11 22.44 -0.62
CA SER A 124 -6.80 21.79 -0.46
C SER A 124 -5.63 22.76 -0.67
N ALA A 125 -5.89 24.06 -0.77
CA ALA A 125 -4.93 25.07 -1.23
C ALA A 125 -4.78 26.28 -0.29
N ASN A 126 -4.85 26.10 1.04
CA ASN A 126 -4.71 27.16 2.06
C ASN A 126 -5.77 28.30 1.95
N HIS A 127 -7.04 28.00 1.69
CA HIS A 127 -8.10 29.03 1.67
C HIS A 127 -9.06 28.97 2.87
N GLY A 128 -8.84 28.09 3.84
CA GLY A 128 -9.65 28.06 5.05
C GLY A 128 -9.41 29.29 5.94
N GLU A 129 -10.39 29.65 6.77
CA GLU A 129 -10.34 30.90 7.56
C GLU A 129 -9.21 30.94 8.58
N GLN A 130 -8.94 29.81 9.25
CA GLN A 130 -8.04 29.74 10.40
C GLN A 130 -6.83 28.87 10.08
N ARG A 131 -5.63 29.46 10.16
CA ARG A 131 -4.36 28.71 10.13
C ARG A 131 -4.29 27.70 11.27
N GLN A 132 -3.87 26.48 10.95
CA GLN A 132 -3.67 25.37 11.88
C GLN A 132 -2.17 25.10 12.06
N THR A 133 -1.82 24.53 13.21
CA THR A 133 -0.46 24.10 13.58
C THR A 133 -0.53 22.65 14.04
N PRO A 134 0.42 21.77 13.67
CA PRO A 134 0.45 20.40 14.16
C PRO A 134 0.59 20.33 15.68
N GLU A 135 -0.24 19.53 16.34
CA GLU A 135 -0.25 19.34 17.79
C GLU A 135 0.70 18.23 18.24
N THR A 136 0.95 17.23 17.39
CA THR A 136 1.79 16.08 17.74
C THR A 136 3.29 16.35 17.60
N GLY A 137 3.67 17.40 16.86
CA GLY A 137 5.05 17.63 16.42
C GLY A 137 5.56 16.59 15.42
N LEU A 138 4.70 15.70 14.91
CA LEU A 138 5.06 14.60 14.00
C LEU A 138 4.62 14.87 12.55
N VAL A 139 4.08 16.04 12.24
CA VAL A 139 3.61 16.38 10.89
C VAL A 139 4.58 17.35 10.23
N SER A 140 5.13 16.96 9.09
CA SER A 140 6.03 17.81 8.30
C SER A 140 5.54 17.99 6.88
N THR A 141 5.95 19.08 6.25
CA THR A 141 5.62 19.43 4.88
C THR A 141 6.87 19.73 4.09
N TRP A 142 6.82 19.48 2.78
CA TRP A 142 7.93 19.67 1.86
C TRP A 142 7.64 20.77 0.86
N ASP A 143 8.51 21.79 0.82
CA ASP A 143 8.35 22.95 -0.04
C ASP A 143 8.98 22.79 -1.43
N GLY A 144 9.48 21.60 -1.77
CA GLY A 144 10.16 21.31 -3.03
C GLY A 144 11.69 21.39 -2.92
N ALA A 145 12.19 21.89 -1.79
CA ALA A 145 13.61 21.99 -1.47
C ALA A 145 13.89 21.50 -0.04
N ALA A 146 13.12 21.97 0.94
CA ALA A 146 13.30 21.71 2.36
C ALA A 146 12.03 21.16 3.03
N TRP A 147 12.26 20.36 4.08
CA TRP A 147 11.21 19.89 4.98
C TRP A 147 11.12 20.80 6.20
N ARG A 148 9.90 20.98 6.72
CA ARG A 148 9.62 21.72 7.94
C ARG A 148 8.36 21.20 8.61
N LEU A 149 8.12 21.54 9.88
CA LEU A 149 6.82 21.27 10.50
C LEU A 149 5.69 21.88 9.66
N ALA A 150 4.60 21.14 9.54
CA ALA A 150 3.49 21.48 8.65
C ALA A 150 2.60 22.59 9.24
N GLU A 151 3.16 23.74 9.58
CA GLU A 151 2.40 24.92 10.01
C GLU A 151 1.78 25.64 8.80
N ASP A 152 0.52 26.06 8.92
CA ASP A 152 -0.11 26.84 7.87
C ASP A 152 0.50 28.26 7.74
N PRO A 153 0.64 28.80 6.52
CA PRO A 153 0.21 28.21 5.26
C PRO A 153 1.18 27.14 4.74
N GLN A 154 0.61 26.05 4.20
CA GLN A 154 1.41 24.95 3.64
C GLN A 154 2.17 25.43 2.40
N PRO A 155 3.49 25.20 2.31
CA PRO A 155 4.26 25.58 1.15
C PRO A 155 3.82 24.76 -0.06
N GLY A 156 3.74 25.41 -1.23
CA GLY A 156 3.30 24.73 -2.44
C GLY A 156 1.78 24.68 -2.64
N ALA A 157 0.98 25.18 -1.70
CA ALA A 157 -0.40 25.58 -1.96
C ALA A 157 -0.48 27.08 -2.33
N SER A 158 -1.48 27.46 -3.11
CA SER A 158 -1.59 28.85 -3.63
C SER A 158 -2.12 29.90 -2.65
N GLY A 159 -2.93 29.53 -1.67
CA GLY A 159 -3.52 30.44 -0.69
C GLY A 159 -2.60 30.74 0.49
N GLN A 160 -3.06 31.63 1.38
CA GLN A 160 -2.32 32.10 2.57
C GLN A 160 -3.06 31.87 3.89
N GLY A 161 -4.25 31.27 3.85
CA GLY A 161 -5.08 30.91 4.99
C GLY A 161 -4.74 29.53 5.55
N GLY A 162 -5.72 28.90 6.17
CA GLY A 162 -5.59 27.58 6.79
C GLY A 162 -5.85 26.40 5.86
N SER A 163 -5.39 25.23 6.29
CA SER A 163 -5.57 23.95 5.63
C SER A 163 -5.98 22.87 6.63
N PHE A 164 -6.50 21.75 6.10
CA PHE A 164 -6.84 20.58 6.92
C PHE A 164 -5.61 19.71 7.22
N LEU A 165 -4.47 19.98 6.59
CA LEU A 165 -3.30 19.10 6.59
C LEU A 165 -2.68 18.88 7.97
N PRO A 166 -2.59 19.88 8.86
CA PRO A 166 -2.05 19.67 10.21
C PRO A 166 -2.91 18.68 11.00
N ALA A 167 -4.23 18.92 11.04
CA ALA A 167 -5.16 18.05 11.75
C ALA A 167 -5.24 16.63 11.15
N PHE A 168 -5.16 16.51 9.82
CA PHE A 168 -5.11 15.22 9.13
C PHE A 168 -3.84 14.44 9.49
N GLY A 169 -2.70 15.10 9.42
CA GLY A 169 -1.41 14.51 9.80
C GLY A 169 -1.38 14.08 11.26
N ASP A 170 -1.88 14.91 12.18
CA ASP A 170 -1.91 14.59 13.61
C ASP A 170 -2.79 13.38 13.90
N ALA A 171 -3.96 13.29 13.25
CA ALA A 171 -4.85 12.16 13.42
C ALA A 171 -4.18 10.84 12.97
N LEU A 172 -3.52 10.83 11.81
CA LEU A 172 -2.77 9.65 11.35
C LEU A 172 -1.54 9.36 12.23
N ALA A 173 -0.80 10.39 12.64
CA ALA A 173 0.36 10.23 13.50
C ALA A 173 -0.02 9.60 14.85
N ARG A 174 -1.15 10.01 15.46
CA ARG A 174 -1.69 9.38 16.68
C ARG A 174 -2.12 7.94 16.47
N ARG A 175 -2.71 7.62 15.31
CA ARG A 175 -3.19 6.25 15.01
C ARG A 175 -2.06 5.27 14.74
N PHE A 176 -1.02 5.71 14.04
CA PHE A 176 0.04 4.83 13.56
C PHE A 176 1.37 4.99 14.30
N GLY A 177 1.51 6.00 15.16
CA GLY A 177 2.72 6.25 15.94
C GLY A 177 3.94 6.65 15.12
N VAL A 178 3.73 7.31 13.97
CA VAL A 178 4.79 7.68 13.02
C VAL A 178 4.60 9.10 12.47
N PRO A 179 5.69 9.77 12.03
CA PRO A 179 5.62 11.01 11.28
C PRO A 179 4.78 10.92 10.02
N VAL A 180 4.10 12.02 9.70
CA VAL A 180 3.30 12.17 8.49
C VAL A 180 3.83 13.35 7.69
N GLY A 181 4.33 13.06 6.50
CA GLY A 181 4.74 14.03 5.51
C GLY A 181 3.56 14.44 4.62
N VAL A 182 3.38 15.74 4.38
CA VAL A 182 2.38 16.26 3.45
C VAL A 182 3.01 17.13 2.36
N VAL A 183 2.72 16.83 1.11
CA VAL A 183 3.17 17.58 -0.07
C VAL A 183 1.98 18.34 -0.64
N ALA A 184 1.85 19.61 -0.28
CA ALA A 184 0.75 20.45 -0.73
C ALA A 184 1.01 20.97 -2.16
N CYS A 185 0.04 20.74 -3.04
CA CYS A 185 0.07 21.14 -4.45
C CYS A 185 -1.14 21.97 -4.87
N GLY A 186 -2.14 22.14 -3.99
CA GLY A 186 -3.43 22.73 -4.35
C GLY A 186 -3.35 24.16 -4.92
N ILE A 187 -4.21 24.45 -5.89
CA ILE A 187 -4.29 25.74 -6.59
C ILE A 187 -5.74 26.26 -6.52
N GLY A 188 -5.94 27.42 -5.89
CA GLY A 188 -7.26 28.01 -5.70
C GLY A 188 -7.91 28.40 -7.03
N ALA A 189 -9.24 28.33 -7.06
CA ALA A 189 -10.09 28.73 -8.19
C ALA A 189 -9.75 28.05 -9.53
N THR A 190 -9.06 26.90 -9.50
CA THR A 190 -8.84 26.09 -10.70
C THR A 190 -9.98 25.11 -10.92
N SER A 191 -10.36 24.94 -12.18
CA SER A 191 -11.13 23.80 -12.66
C SER A 191 -10.19 22.63 -13.00
N VAL A 192 -10.72 21.43 -13.26
CA VAL A 192 -9.91 20.26 -13.68
C VAL A 192 -9.14 20.54 -14.98
N ARG A 193 -9.64 21.43 -15.84
CA ARG A 193 -9.03 21.77 -17.13
C ARG A 193 -7.63 22.35 -17.00
N GLU A 194 -7.40 23.22 -16.01
CA GLU A 194 -6.08 23.81 -15.76
C GLU A 194 -5.02 22.79 -15.33
N TRP A 195 -5.44 21.61 -14.88
CA TRP A 195 -4.55 20.54 -14.43
C TRP A 195 -4.15 19.56 -15.53
N LEU A 196 -4.74 19.67 -16.72
CA LEU A 196 -4.42 18.78 -17.84
C LEU A 196 -3.00 19.05 -18.37
N PRO A 197 -2.34 18.05 -19.00
CA PRO A 197 -1.10 18.29 -19.73
C PRO A 197 -1.22 19.40 -20.77
N GLU A 198 -0.09 20.00 -21.16
CA GLU A 198 -0.09 21.05 -22.18
C GLU A 198 -0.75 20.56 -23.49
N GLY A 199 -1.57 21.42 -24.10
CA GLY A 199 -2.17 21.18 -25.41
C GLY A 199 -3.43 20.34 -25.38
N ILE A 200 -3.92 19.92 -24.21
CA ILE A 200 -5.22 19.24 -24.13
C ILE A 200 -6.33 20.27 -24.32
N ARG A 201 -7.13 20.07 -25.37
CA ARG A 201 -8.17 21.00 -25.80
C ARG A 201 -9.52 20.74 -25.14
N PHE A 202 -10.30 21.81 -24.98
CA PHE A 202 -11.66 21.81 -24.48
C PHE A 202 -12.45 23.01 -25.03
N ALA A 203 -13.78 22.89 -25.06
CA ALA A 203 -14.63 23.86 -25.76
C ALA A 203 -14.80 25.20 -25.01
N SER A 204 -14.87 25.16 -23.68
CA SER A 204 -15.20 26.32 -22.84
C SER A 204 -14.08 26.67 -21.85
N PRO A 205 -13.88 27.96 -21.53
CA PRO A 205 -12.87 28.37 -20.55
C PRO A 205 -13.25 27.92 -19.13
N PRO A 206 -12.25 27.70 -18.26
CA PRO A 206 -12.47 27.49 -16.82
C PRO A 206 -12.86 28.77 -16.09
N THR A 207 -13.03 28.71 -14.77
CA THR A 207 -13.31 29.90 -13.94
C THR A 207 -12.22 30.95 -14.07
N LEU A 208 -10.93 30.56 -14.06
CA LEU A 208 -9.80 31.45 -14.26
C LEU A 208 -9.00 31.07 -15.50
N GLU A 209 -8.83 32.02 -16.43
CA GLU A 209 -8.14 31.77 -17.71
C GLU A 209 -6.59 31.80 -17.59
N THR A 210 -6.06 31.89 -16.37
CA THR A 210 -4.62 32.12 -16.12
C THR A 210 -3.67 30.96 -16.49
N ARG A 211 -4.20 29.74 -16.67
CA ARG A 211 -3.43 28.52 -17.00
C ARG A 211 -3.95 27.78 -18.23
N VAL A 212 -4.61 28.53 -19.09
CA VAL A 212 -5.17 28.04 -20.34
C VAL A 212 -4.92 29.08 -21.41
N ARG A 213 -4.92 28.65 -22.66
CA ARG A 213 -4.80 29.56 -23.80
C ARG A 213 -5.96 29.35 -24.76
N ARG A 214 -6.49 30.45 -25.27
CA ARG A 214 -7.51 30.44 -26.32
C ARG A 214 -6.83 30.27 -27.67
N LEU A 215 -7.34 29.35 -28.46
CA LEU A 215 -6.85 29.03 -29.80
C LEU A 215 -7.56 29.87 -30.88
N PRO A 216 -6.95 30.02 -32.08
CA PRO A 216 -7.55 30.75 -33.19
C PRO A 216 -8.90 30.20 -33.67
N ASP A 217 -9.13 28.89 -33.49
CA ASP A 217 -10.39 28.21 -33.82
C ASP A 217 -11.49 28.42 -32.75
N GLY A 218 -11.19 29.19 -31.69
CA GLY A 218 -12.11 29.50 -30.61
C GLY A 218 -12.11 28.47 -29.48
N GLN A 219 -11.45 27.32 -29.62
CA GLN A 219 -11.26 26.36 -28.54
C GLN A 219 -10.26 26.88 -27.49
N TRP A 220 -10.17 26.16 -26.38
CA TRP A 220 -9.21 26.42 -25.32
C TRP A 220 -8.33 25.21 -25.12
N GLU A 221 -7.15 25.42 -24.57
CA GLU A 221 -6.29 24.31 -24.12
C GLU A 221 -5.53 24.65 -22.85
N SER A 222 -5.16 23.61 -22.11
CA SER A 222 -4.28 23.75 -20.94
C SER A 222 -2.88 24.18 -21.38
N ASP A 223 -2.26 25.07 -20.59
CA ASP A 223 -0.85 25.44 -20.75
C ASP A 223 0.11 24.44 -20.07
N GLY A 224 -0.41 23.44 -19.34
CA GLY A 224 0.36 22.40 -18.67
C GLY A 224 1.07 22.82 -17.38
N ALA A 225 1.01 24.09 -16.97
CA ALA A 225 1.81 24.60 -15.86
C ALA A 225 1.44 23.96 -14.50
N ALA A 226 0.14 23.74 -14.24
CA ALA A 226 -0.29 23.05 -13.02
C ALA A 226 0.12 21.57 -13.04
N PHE A 227 -0.01 20.90 -14.19
CA PHE A 227 0.38 19.50 -14.37
C PHE A 227 1.88 19.29 -14.11
N GLU A 228 2.75 20.09 -14.74
CA GLU A 228 4.20 19.95 -14.57
C GLU A 228 4.65 20.26 -13.14
N ARG A 229 4.03 21.26 -12.49
CA ARG A 229 4.27 21.52 -11.07
C ARG A 229 3.86 20.33 -10.21
N PHE A 230 2.69 19.77 -10.46
CA PHE A 230 2.15 18.65 -9.70
C PHE A 230 3.01 17.39 -9.85
N VAL A 231 3.36 17.01 -11.07
CA VAL A 231 4.29 15.90 -11.35
C VAL A 231 5.67 16.18 -10.75
N GLY A 232 6.22 17.38 -10.92
CA GLY A 232 7.52 17.76 -10.37
C GLY A 232 7.60 17.68 -8.84
N ARG A 233 6.45 17.77 -8.14
CA ARG A 233 6.35 17.56 -6.68
C ARG A 233 6.30 16.08 -6.28
N MET A 234 5.89 15.20 -7.18
CA MET A 234 5.79 13.76 -6.92
C MET A 234 7.06 13.02 -7.35
N SER A 235 7.68 13.40 -8.47
CA SER A 235 8.80 12.67 -9.07
C SER A 235 10.00 12.44 -8.13
N PRO A 236 10.41 13.38 -7.27
CA PRO A 236 11.59 13.20 -6.41
C PRO A 236 11.45 12.08 -5.37
N PHE A 237 10.22 11.67 -5.06
CA PHE A 237 9.95 10.54 -4.16
C PHE A 237 10.20 9.18 -4.82
N GLY A 238 10.08 9.11 -6.15
CA GLY A 238 10.18 7.86 -6.90
C GLY A 238 9.03 6.87 -6.62
N PRO A 239 9.07 5.68 -7.26
CA PRO A 239 8.04 4.65 -7.08
C PRO A 239 7.87 4.21 -5.63
N GLY A 240 6.63 4.28 -5.14
CA GLY A 240 6.30 3.94 -3.74
C GLY A 240 6.87 4.91 -2.70
N GLY A 241 7.37 6.08 -3.12
CA GLY A 241 7.94 7.09 -2.21
C GLY A 241 6.92 7.98 -1.52
N PHE A 242 5.64 7.83 -1.84
CA PHE A 242 4.51 8.38 -1.08
C PHE A 242 3.35 7.39 -1.11
N ARG A 243 2.39 7.53 -0.20
CA ARG A 243 1.30 6.59 0.00
C ARG A 243 0.15 6.78 -1.00
N ALA A 244 -0.34 8.00 -1.14
CA ALA A 244 -1.42 8.33 -2.07
C ALA A 244 -1.48 9.83 -2.39
N VAL A 245 -2.15 10.15 -3.50
CA VAL A 245 -2.65 11.49 -3.81
C VAL A 245 -4.04 11.65 -3.19
N LEU A 246 -4.29 12.76 -2.49
CA LEU A 246 -5.60 13.18 -1.98
C LEU A 246 -6.10 14.34 -2.85
N TRP A 247 -7.08 14.07 -3.70
CA TRP A 247 -7.62 15.02 -4.67
C TRP A 247 -8.94 15.61 -4.18
N HIS A 248 -8.99 16.92 -3.97
CA HIS A 248 -10.19 17.66 -3.57
C HIS A 248 -10.52 18.75 -4.58
N GLN A 249 -11.40 18.45 -5.54
CA GLN A 249 -11.76 19.38 -6.60
C GLN A 249 -13.11 19.03 -7.22
N GLY A 250 -13.84 20.06 -7.62
CA GLY A 250 -15.05 19.96 -8.44
C GLY A 250 -15.98 21.17 -8.29
N GLU A 251 -15.80 21.99 -7.25
CA GLU A 251 -16.64 23.18 -7.03
C GLU A 251 -16.46 24.21 -8.16
N SER A 252 -15.23 24.44 -8.64
CA SER A 252 -15.00 25.35 -9.80
C SER A 252 -15.50 24.80 -11.14
N ASP A 253 -15.93 23.53 -11.20
CA ASP A 253 -16.48 22.89 -12.40
C ASP A 253 -18.00 22.74 -12.35
N ALA A 254 -18.58 22.76 -11.14
CA ALA A 254 -20.02 22.73 -10.91
C ALA A 254 -20.62 24.13 -11.04
N ASN A 255 -21.90 24.21 -11.42
CA ASN A 255 -22.82 25.33 -11.15
C ASN A 255 -22.24 26.76 -11.26
N GLN A 256 -21.40 27.01 -12.26
CA GLN A 256 -20.78 28.32 -12.44
C GLN A 256 -21.83 29.36 -12.85
N LYS A 257 -21.66 30.61 -12.36
CA LYS A 257 -22.57 31.73 -12.69
C LYS A 257 -22.74 31.94 -14.19
N ASP A 258 -21.67 31.73 -14.94
CA ASP A 258 -21.70 31.59 -16.39
C ASP A 258 -21.88 30.10 -16.71
N PRO A 259 -23.07 29.66 -17.17
CA PRO A 259 -23.32 28.25 -17.43
C PRO A 259 -22.37 27.65 -18.49
N ALA A 260 -21.82 28.47 -19.39
CA ALA A 260 -20.86 28.01 -20.38
C ALA A 260 -19.54 27.53 -19.75
N ARG A 261 -19.22 27.96 -18.52
CA ARG A 261 -18.02 27.55 -17.77
C ARG A 261 -18.23 26.28 -16.92
N THR A 262 -19.47 25.85 -16.73
CA THR A 262 -19.80 24.61 -16.01
C THR A 262 -19.42 23.41 -16.87
N LEU A 263 -18.73 22.42 -16.30
CA LEU A 263 -18.46 21.15 -16.99
C LEU A 263 -19.63 20.18 -16.82
N SER A 264 -19.91 19.42 -17.89
CA SER A 264 -20.75 18.24 -17.77
C SER A 264 -20.03 17.14 -16.99
N GLY A 265 -20.79 16.27 -16.33
CA GLY A 265 -20.24 15.10 -15.63
C GLY A 265 -19.28 14.25 -16.48
N PRO A 266 -19.64 13.87 -17.74
CA PRO A 266 -18.75 13.10 -18.61
C PRO A 266 -17.41 13.80 -18.90
N LEU A 267 -17.42 15.10 -19.20
CA LEU A 267 -16.17 15.83 -19.47
C LEU A 267 -15.30 15.94 -18.22
N TYR A 268 -15.90 16.18 -17.05
CA TYR A 268 -15.18 16.20 -15.79
C TYR A 268 -14.51 14.84 -15.51
N ARG A 269 -15.26 13.74 -15.66
CA ARG A 269 -14.75 12.37 -15.51
C ARG A 269 -13.56 12.13 -16.43
N ASP A 270 -13.71 12.42 -17.72
CA ASP A 270 -12.68 12.17 -18.72
C ASP A 270 -11.39 12.96 -18.45
N PHE A 271 -11.53 14.23 -18.07
CA PHE A 271 -10.38 15.07 -17.72
C PHE A 271 -9.67 14.61 -16.46
N LEU A 272 -10.42 14.26 -15.40
CA LEU A 272 -9.81 13.79 -14.17
C LEU A 272 -9.17 12.40 -14.35
N GLU A 273 -9.83 11.47 -15.06
CA GLU A 273 -9.24 10.18 -15.42
C GLU A 273 -7.94 10.37 -16.20
N ARG A 274 -7.92 11.27 -17.18
CA ARG A 274 -6.73 11.58 -17.95
C ARG A 274 -5.62 12.14 -17.08
N LEU A 275 -5.90 13.11 -16.22
CA LEU A 275 -4.93 13.65 -15.26
C LEU A 275 -4.31 12.54 -14.40
N ILE A 276 -5.13 11.64 -13.87
CA ILE A 276 -4.67 10.51 -13.04
C ILE A 276 -3.72 9.62 -13.86
N ARG A 277 -4.13 9.18 -15.06
CA ARG A 277 -3.34 8.28 -15.89
C ARG A 277 -2.03 8.89 -16.38
N GLU A 278 -2.09 10.13 -16.87
CA GLU A 278 -0.91 10.84 -17.38
C GLU A 278 0.08 11.14 -16.25
N SER A 279 -0.41 11.52 -15.07
CA SER A 279 0.48 11.76 -13.92
C SER A 279 1.18 10.47 -13.47
N ARG A 280 0.48 9.33 -13.41
CA ARG A 280 1.06 8.00 -13.12
C ARG A 280 2.12 7.60 -14.15
N ALA A 281 1.82 7.78 -15.44
CA ALA A 281 2.77 7.51 -16.52
C ALA A 281 4.03 8.38 -16.36
N ARG A 282 3.88 9.66 -16.03
CA ARG A 282 5.00 10.59 -15.86
C ARG A 282 5.86 10.32 -14.64
N ILE A 283 5.29 9.87 -13.52
CA ILE A 283 6.06 9.50 -12.32
C ILE A 283 6.58 8.06 -12.38
N GLY A 284 6.14 7.27 -13.36
CA GLY A 284 6.65 5.92 -13.63
C GLY A 284 6.10 4.82 -12.71
N TRP A 285 4.96 5.04 -12.06
CA TRP A 285 4.29 4.01 -11.25
C TRP A 285 2.80 4.31 -11.02
N GLU A 286 2.03 3.26 -10.72
CA GLU A 286 0.59 3.33 -10.42
C GLU A 286 0.33 3.87 -9.00
N ALA A 287 0.64 5.15 -8.77
CA ALA A 287 0.37 5.79 -7.49
C ALA A 287 -1.14 5.75 -7.15
N PRO A 288 -1.54 5.38 -5.91
CA PRO A 288 -2.93 5.44 -5.48
C PRO A 288 -3.46 6.87 -5.44
N TRP A 289 -4.72 7.05 -5.82
CA TRP A 289 -5.43 8.32 -5.77
C TRP A 289 -6.70 8.15 -4.97
N PHE A 290 -6.99 9.08 -4.06
CA PHE A 290 -8.31 9.27 -3.50
C PHE A 290 -8.94 10.50 -4.14
N VAL A 291 -10.19 10.36 -4.60
CA VAL A 291 -10.97 11.48 -5.17
C VAL A 291 -12.12 11.80 -4.24
N ALA A 292 -12.17 13.01 -3.70
CA ALA A 292 -13.28 13.48 -2.87
C ALA A 292 -14.55 13.74 -3.69
N GLN A 293 -15.69 13.68 -3.00
CA GLN A 293 -16.96 14.22 -3.49
C GLN A 293 -17.03 15.69 -3.11
N ALA A 294 -16.74 16.57 -4.07
CA ALA A 294 -16.60 18.01 -3.86
C ALA A 294 -17.24 18.79 -5.01
N SER A 295 -18.34 19.48 -4.73
CA SER A 295 -19.11 20.31 -5.68
C SER A 295 -19.90 21.44 -5.02
N TYR A 296 -19.79 21.63 -3.70
CA TYR A 296 -20.49 22.64 -2.91
C TYR A 296 -20.04 24.08 -3.23
N HIS A 297 -20.98 25.03 -3.33
CA HIS A 297 -20.66 26.46 -3.32
C HIS A 297 -21.09 27.17 -2.04
N VAL A 298 -22.38 27.20 -1.78
CA VAL A 298 -23.01 28.03 -0.74
C VAL A 298 -24.37 27.43 -0.35
N PRO A 299 -25.01 27.87 0.75
CA PRO A 299 -26.38 27.46 1.06
C PRO A 299 -27.33 27.72 -0.13
N GLY A 300 -28.11 26.70 -0.50
CA GLY A 300 -28.97 26.73 -1.68
C GLY A 300 -28.31 26.27 -2.99
N ASP A 301 -26.99 26.17 -3.04
CA ASP A 301 -26.20 25.54 -4.10
C ASP A 301 -25.16 24.58 -3.49
N GLU A 302 -25.69 23.51 -2.88
CA GLU A 302 -24.92 22.66 -1.97
C GLU A 302 -24.29 21.44 -2.65
N GLY A 303 -24.41 21.33 -3.98
CA GLY A 303 -23.74 20.31 -4.78
C GLY A 303 -24.30 20.15 -6.19
N SER A 304 -23.53 19.49 -7.04
CA SER A 304 -23.91 19.11 -8.40
C SER A 304 -24.01 17.59 -8.54
N ALA A 305 -25.20 17.09 -8.84
CA ALA A 305 -25.43 15.66 -9.02
C ALA A 305 -24.55 15.07 -10.14
N GLU A 306 -24.35 15.81 -11.23
CA GLU A 306 -23.54 15.35 -12.36
C GLU A 306 -22.05 15.25 -11.99
N ILE A 307 -21.48 16.27 -11.34
CA ILE A 307 -20.06 16.25 -10.92
C ILE A 307 -19.84 15.17 -9.85
N ARG A 308 -20.76 15.03 -8.90
CA ARG A 308 -20.68 13.97 -7.86
C ARG A 308 -20.77 12.57 -8.45
N ALA A 309 -21.61 12.36 -9.45
CA ALA A 309 -21.70 11.09 -10.17
C ALA A 309 -20.42 10.81 -10.97
N ALA A 310 -19.84 11.84 -11.61
CA ALA A 310 -18.57 11.74 -12.32
C ALA A 310 -17.43 11.33 -11.36
N GLN A 311 -17.31 12.00 -10.21
CA GLN A 311 -16.34 11.63 -9.16
C GLN A 311 -16.54 10.20 -8.67
N ALA A 312 -17.80 9.79 -8.42
CA ALA A 312 -18.11 8.45 -7.94
C ALA A 312 -17.82 7.34 -8.97
N SER A 313 -18.05 7.59 -10.25
CA SER A 313 -17.77 6.62 -11.31
C SER A 313 -16.29 6.24 -11.41
N LEU A 314 -15.37 7.17 -11.11
CA LEU A 314 -13.93 6.86 -11.04
C LEU A 314 -13.62 5.81 -9.97
N TRP A 315 -14.39 5.77 -8.88
CA TRP A 315 -14.23 4.76 -7.83
C TRP A 315 -14.80 3.41 -8.25
N GLN A 316 -15.99 3.44 -8.86
CA GLN A 316 -16.69 2.24 -9.34
C GLN A 316 -15.86 1.51 -10.41
N ASP A 317 -15.20 2.27 -11.28
CA ASP A 317 -14.37 1.75 -12.36
C ASP A 317 -12.93 1.39 -11.89
N GLY A 318 -12.63 1.54 -10.59
CA GLY A 318 -11.31 1.21 -10.02
C GLY A 318 -10.17 2.15 -10.44
N ILE A 319 -10.48 3.32 -11.00
CA ILE A 319 -9.47 4.33 -11.40
C ILE A 319 -8.88 5.03 -10.18
N ALA A 320 -9.73 5.33 -9.21
CA ALA A 320 -9.38 5.99 -7.95
C ALA A 320 -10.09 5.32 -6.76
N LEU A 321 -9.62 5.63 -5.56
CA LEU A 321 -10.22 5.27 -4.29
C LEU A 321 -11.22 6.35 -3.86
N GLN A 322 -12.21 5.94 -3.06
CA GLN A 322 -13.23 6.84 -2.56
C GLN A 322 -12.67 7.81 -1.50
N GLY A 323 -12.67 9.10 -1.80
CA GLY A 323 -12.40 10.18 -0.85
C GLY A 323 -13.65 10.60 -0.05
N PRO A 324 -13.52 11.60 0.84
CA PRO A 324 -14.62 12.06 1.67
C PRO A 324 -15.70 12.78 0.85
N ASP A 325 -16.93 12.78 1.37
CA ASP A 325 -17.98 13.69 0.90
C ASP A 325 -17.83 15.02 1.64
N SER A 326 -17.25 16.01 0.96
CA SER A 326 -17.01 17.33 1.53
C SER A 326 -18.22 18.26 1.36
N ASP A 327 -19.14 17.96 0.44
CA ASP A 327 -20.40 18.72 0.28
C ASP A 327 -21.29 18.59 1.51
N GLY A 328 -21.19 17.47 2.23
CA GLY A 328 -21.85 17.24 3.51
C GLY A 328 -21.29 18.07 4.69
N ILE A 329 -20.23 18.85 4.50
CA ILE A 329 -19.69 19.77 5.51
C ILE A 329 -20.34 21.14 5.28
N LYS A 330 -21.24 21.56 6.17
CA LYS A 330 -22.12 22.74 5.98
C LYS A 330 -22.24 23.58 7.26
N GLY A 331 -22.99 24.69 7.18
CA GLY A 331 -23.30 25.53 8.34
C GLY A 331 -22.04 26.11 8.98
N ALA A 332 -21.91 26.03 10.30
CA ALA A 332 -20.77 26.60 11.04
C ALA A 332 -19.39 26.02 10.65
N PHE A 333 -19.34 24.93 9.87
CA PHE A 333 -18.12 24.39 9.29
C PHE A 333 -17.67 25.12 8.02
N ARG A 334 -18.46 26.03 7.46
CA ARG A 334 -18.08 26.88 6.34
C ARG A 334 -17.79 28.31 6.83
N GLU A 335 -16.92 28.99 6.09
CA GLU A 335 -16.52 30.36 6.35
C GLU A 335 -17.72 31.32 6.32
N ARG A 336 -17.55 32.52 6.90
CA ARG A 336 -18.58 33.57 6.95
C ARG A 336 -19.91 33.07 7.52
N ASP A 337 -19.85 32.45 8.70
CA ASP A 337 -21.03 31.92 9.42
C ASP A 337 -21.91 30.99 8.56
N GLY A 338 -21.25 30.14 7.77
CA GLY A 338 -21.91 29.16 6.92
C GLY A 338 -22.31 29.66 5.53
N GLN A 339 -21.94 30.88 5.15
CA GLN A 339 -22.33 31.49 3.87
C GLN A 339 -21.25 31.39 2.78
N GLY A 340 -20.06 30.87 3.10
CA GLY A 340 -18.97 30.72 2.13
C GLY A 340 -18.69 29.31 1.67
N VAL A 341 -17.81 29.22 0.68
CA VAL A 341 -17.39 27.97 0.04
C VAL A 341 -16.23 27.32 0.80
N HIS A 342 -15.36 28.12 1.43
CA HIS A 342 -14.24 27.57 2.17
C HIS A 342 -14.63 27.12 3.57
N PHE A 343 -13.79 26.29 4.17
CA PHE A 343 -13.99 25.80 5.52
C PHE A 343 -13.59 26.83 6.59
N SER A 344 -14.40 26.91 7.64
CA SER A 344 -14.03 27.60 8.89
C SER A 344 -12.96 26.81 9.65
N GLY A 345 -12.42 27.34 10.75
CA GLY A 345 -11.49 26.60 11.60
C GLY A 345 -12.01 25.22 12.05
N PRO A 346 -13.22 25.12 12.63
CA PRO A 346 -13.87 23.83 12.89
C PRO A 346 -14.06 22.99 11.62
N GLY A 347 -14.40 23.61 10.49
CA GLY A 347 -14.58 22.92 9.22
C GLY A 347 -13.32 22.27 8.68
N LEU A 348 -12.14 22.89 8.86
CA LEU A 348 -10.86 22.29 8.49
C LEU A 348 -10.57 21.01 9.28
N ARG A 349 -10.93 20.99 10.58
CA ARG A 349 -10.78 19.80 11.43
C ARG A 349 -11.79 18.71 11.07
N GLU A 350 -13.02 19.07 10.75
CA GLU A 350 -14.04 18.14 10.23
C GLU A 350 -13.60 17.54 8.88
N HIS A 351 -13.08 18.37 7.97
CA HIS A 351 -12.57 17.92 6.69
C HIS A 351 -11.40 16.94 6.85
N ALA A 352 -10.47 17.23 7.78
CA ALA A 352 -9.41 16.30 8.14
C ALA A 352 -9.95 14.97 8.68
N ALA A 353 -10.94 15.00 9.57
CA ALA A 353 -11.55 13.79 10.14
C ALA A 353 -12.16 12.91 9.04
N ARG A 354 -12.90 13.49 8.08
CA ARG A 354 -13.48 12.73 6.96
C ARG A 354 -12.42 12.14 6.02
N TRP A 355 -11.30 12.83 5.81
CA TRP A 355 -10.17 12.25 5.08
C TRP A 355 -9.60 11.05 5.82
N VAL A 356 -9.44 11.14 7.15
CA VAL A 356 -8.93 10.04 7.99
C VAL A 356 -9.87 8.84 7.93
N GLU A 357 -11.19 9.02 7.97
CA GLU A 357 -12.18 7.95 7.84
C GLU A 357 -12.01 7.11 6.56
N ARG A 358 -11.51 7.72 5.48
CA ARG A 358 -11.25 7.03 4.21
C ARG A 358 -9.84 6.44 4.14
N VAL A 359 -8.85 7.20 4.57
CA VAL A 359 -7.44 6.84 4.42
C VAL A 359 -6.99 5.82 5.45
N GLU A 360 -7.45 5.92 6.71
CA GLU A 360 -6.95 5.08 7.80
C GLU A 360 -7.24 3.58 7.60
N PRO A 361 -8.49 3.14 7.30
CA PRO A 361 -8.76 1.72 7.12
C PRO A 361 -8.02 1.16 5.91
N TRP A 362 -7.97 1.92 4.81
CA TRP A 362 -7.22 1.54 3.63
C TRP A 362 -5.72 1.41 3.93
N LEU A 363 -5.13 2.39 4.63
CA LEU A 363 -3.72 2.36 4.99
C LEU A 363 -3.41 1.16 5.90
N ARG A 364 -4.28 0.85 6.86
CA ARG A 364 -4.13 -0.31 7.74
C ARG A 364 -3.99 -1.60 6.94
N THR A 365 -4.88 -1.84 5.97
CA THR A 365 -4.81 -3.04 5.12
C THR A 365 -3.54 -3.11 4.27
N ARG A 366 -2.95 -1.96 3.90
CA ARG A 366 -1.70 -1.87 3.14
C ARG A 366 -0.45 -2.08 4.00
N LEU A 367 -0.55 -1.84 5.31
CA LEU A 367 0.53 -2.06 6.27
C LEU A 367 0.50 -3.47 6.85
N GLU A 368 -0.64 -4.13 6.83
CA GLU A 368 -0.76 -5.55 7.09
C GLU A 368 0.05 -6.31 6.01
N GLY A 369 0.97 -7.20 6.44
CA GLY A 369 1.79 -7.99 5.52
C GLY A 369 0.94 -8.90 4.62
N PRO A 370 1.55 -9.56 3.61
CA PRO A 370 0.80 -10.38 2.66
C PRO A 370 -0.14 -11.35 3.36
N LEU A 371 -1.38 -11.46 2.89
CA LEU A 371 -2.31 -12.46 3.39
C LEU A 371 -2.04 -13.80 2.68
N VAL A 372 -1.70 -14.80 3.47
CA VAL A 372 -1.28 -16.12 3.00
C VAL A 372 -2.13 -17.19 3.67
N VAL A 373 -2.57 -18.17 2.87
CA VAL A 373 -3.22 -19.38 3.37
C VAL A 373 -2.31 -20.56 3.08
N LEU A 374 -1.98 -21.35 4.11
CA LEU A 374 -1.28 -22.61 3.95
C LEU A 374 -2.27 -23.77 3.99
N THR A 375 -2.17 -24.65 2.99
CA THR A 375 -3.00 -25.85 2.89
C THR A 375 -2.14 -27.09 2.73
N PHE A 376 -2.54 -28.18 3.39
CA PHE A 376 -1.84 -29.45 3.44
C PHE A 376 -2.81 -30.59 3.11
N ASP A 377 -2.52 -31.39 2.09
CA ASP A 377 -3.43 -32.42 1.60
C ASP A 377 -2.97 -33.85 1.93
N ASP A 378 -3.90 -34.81 1.81
CA ASP A 378 -3.68 -36.26 1.79
C ASP A 378 -3.46 -36.96 3.14
N SER A 379 -3.74 -36.29 4.26
CA SER A 379 -3.64 -36.89 5.60
C SER A 379 -2.26 -37.48 5.94
N VAL A 380 -1.18 -36.94 5.36
CA VAL A 380 0.18 -37.47 5.51
C VAL A 380 0.67 -37.31 6.95
N VAL A 381 1.32 -38.33 7.52
CA VAL A 381 1.74 -38.34 8.94
C VAL A 381 2.64 -37.16 9.31
N SER A 382 3.44 -36.66 8.35
CA SER A 382 4.34 -35.52 8.54
C SER A 382 3.60 -34.22 8.86
N HIS A 383 2.32 -34.12 8.55
CA HIS A 383 1.46 -33.02 8.99
C HIS A 383 1.45 -32.87 10.51
N ALA A 384 1.21 -33.98 11.22
CA ALA A 384 1.17 -34.00 12.68
C ALA A 384 2.57 -34.01 13.31
N THR A 385 3.51 -34.75 12.72
CA THR A 385 4.81 -35.00 13.36
C THR A 385 5.88 -33.95 13.04
N TYR A 386 5.70 -33.16 11.98
CA TYR A 386 6.70 -32.19 11.51
C TYR A 386 6.11 -30.80 11.25
N VAL A 387 5.09 -30.72 10.39
CA VAL A 387 4.51 -29.44 9.92
C VAL A 387 3.87 -28.67 11.07
N ALA A 388 2.92 -29.27 11.79
CA ALA A 388 2.16 -28.58 12.83
C ALA A 388 3.04 -28.03 13.97
N PRO A 389 3.99 -28.78 14.54
CA PRO A 389 4.94 -28.23 15.52
C PRO A 389 5.72 -27.02 14.99
N LEU A 390 6.11 -27.05 13.72
CA LEU A 390 6.85 -25.96 13.11
C LEU A 390 5.97 -24.72 12.89
N LEU A 391 4.76 -24.88 12.38
CA LEU A 391 3.80 -23.79 12.22
C LEU A 391 3.46 -23.10 13.55
N LEU A 392 3.29 -23.87 14.62
CA LEU A 392 3.07 -23.33 15.97
C LEU A 392 4.25 -22.46 16.44
N ARG A 393 5.51 -22.84 16.15
CA ARG A 393 6.70 -22.03 16.48
C ARG A 393 6.71 -20.68 15.76
N TYR A 394 6.16 -20.62 14.55
CA TYR A 394 6.06 -19.36 13.79
C TYR A 394 4.81 -18.55 14.14
N GLY A 395 3.81 -19.17 14.79
CA GLY A 395 2.49 -18.58 15.05
C GLY A 395 1.62 -18.52 13.80
N PHE A 396 1.77 -19.48 12.89
CA PHE A 396 1.03 -19.53 11.62
C PHE A 396 -0.18 -20.47 11.69
N GLY A 397 -1.30 -20.03 11.13
CA GLY A 397 -2.46 -20.87 10.87
C GLY A 397 -2.30 -21.72 9.60
N ALA A 398 -3.10 -22.77 9.48
CA ALA A 398 -3.13 -23.65 8.31
C ALA A 398 -4.41 -24.48 8.26
N THR A 399 -4.66 -25.05 7.07
CA THR A 399 -5.75 -26.01 6.81
C THR A 399 -5.19 -27.36 6.40
N PHE A 400 -5.62 -28.43 7.06
CA PHE A 400 -5.28 -29.80 6.73
C PHE A 400 -6.50 -30.48 6.10
N PHE A 401 -6.40 -30.85 4.84
CA PHE A 401 -7.46 -31.49 4.06
C PHE A 401 -7.40 -33.00 4.22
N ILE A 402 -8.41 -33.57 4.88
CA ILE A 402 -8.41 -34.96 5.32
C ILE A 402 -9.15 -35.86 4.35
N THR A 403 -8.50 -36.96 3.99
CA THR A 403 -9.04 -38.11 3.26
C THR A 403 -8.71 -39.41 4.00
N GLU A 404 -9.54 -40.44 3.83
CA GLU A 404 -9.19 -41.82 4.18
C GLU A 404 -8.82 -42.66 2.94
N GLY A 405 -8.49 -41.99 1.84
CA GLY A 405 -8.04 -42.61 0.61
C GLY A 405 -6.68 -43.29 0.74
N PHE A 406 -6.18 -43.82 -0.37
CA PHE A 406 -4.91 -44.55 -0.40
C PHE A 406 -4.88 -45.71 0.62
N GLU A 407 -3.78 -45.84 1.37
CA GLU A 407 -3.62 -46.83 2.44
C GLU A 407 -3.92 -46.27 3.85
N PHE A 408 -4.61 -45.12 3.96
CA PHE A 408 -4.85 -44.43 5.24
C PHE A 408 -5.33 -45.38 6.33
N VAL A 409 -6.29 -46.26 6.03
CA VAL A 409 -6.95 -47.14 7.00
C VAL A 409 -5.94 -48.08 7.70
N PHE A 410 -4.87 -48.51 7.02
CA PHE A 410 -3.96 -49.55 7.53
C PHE A 410 -2.48 -49.14 7.61
N ASP A 411 -2.04 -48.06 6.94
CA ASP A 411 -0.64 -47.59 6.97
C ASP A 411 -0.48 -46.33 7.85
N LYS A 412 -0.54 -46.51 9.16
CA LYS A 412 -0.32 -45.43 10.14
C LYS A 412 1.14 -45.01 10.32
N LYS A 413 2.06 -45.64 9.57
CA LYS A 413 3.45 -45.21 9.51
C LYS A 413 3.62 -44.00 8.58
N HIS A 414 2.75 -43.86 7.57
CA HIS A 414 2.86 -42.80 6.56
C HIS A 414 1.62 -41.89 6.53
N TYR A 415 0.48 -42.33 7.04
CA TYR A 415 -0.73 -41.53 7.18
C TYR A 415 -1.09 -41.30 8.64
N MET A 416 -1.76 -40.18 8.93
CA MET A 416 -2.17 -39.83 10.28
C MET A 416 -3.20 -40.80 10.86
N THR A 417 -3.27 -40.86 12.19
CA THR A 417 -4.44 -41.39 12.91
C THR A 417 -5.47 -40.28 13.15
N TRP A 418 -6.71 -40.64 13.46
CA TRP A 418 -7.72 -39.63 13.82
C TRP A 418 -7.41 -38.92 15.13
N GLU A 419 -6.69 -39.55 16.05
CA GLU A 419 -6.18 -38.89 17.27
C GLU A 419 -5.17 -37.79 16.91
N GLN A 420 -4.31 -38.01 15.91
CA GLN A 420 -3.41 -36.98 15.41
C GLN A 420 -4.17 -35.85 14.71
N ILE A 421 -5.20 -36.17 13.92
CA ILE A 421 -6.06 -35.17 13.27
C ILE A 421 -6.83 -34.34 14.32
N GLN A 422 -7.33 -34.99 15.38
CA GLN A 422 -7.95 -34.32 16.51
C GLN A 422 -6.97 -33.39 17.22
N ALA A 423 -5.72 -33.82 17.41
CA ALA A 423 -4.67 -33.00 18.01
C ALA A 423 -4.34 -31.77 17.16
N LEU A 424 -4.35 -31.88 15.82
CA LEU A 424 -4.23 -30.73 14.92
C LEU A 424 -5.35 -29.70 15.15
N ASN A 425 -6.60 -30.15 15.20
CA ASN A 425 -7.74 -29.28 15.49
C ASN A 425 -7.64 -28.63 16.88
N ALA A 426 -7.26 -29.40 17.89
CA ALA A 426 -7.08 -28.90 19.26
C ALA A 426 -5.95 -27.86 19.37
N ALA A 427 -4.93 -27.95 18.51
CA ALA A 427 -3.87 -26.96 18.39
C ALA A 427 -4.31 -25.67 17.63
N GLY A 428 -5.56 -25.60 17.18
CA GLY A 428 -6.14 -24.43 16.53
C GLY A 428 -6.08 -24.45 15.00
N PHE A 429 -5.54 -25.51 14.38
CA PHE A 429 -5.55 -25.65 12.92
C PHE A 429 -6.95 -25.98 12.39
N GLU A 430 -7.17 -25.75 11.10
CA GLU A 430 -8.40 -26.16 10.43
C GLU A 430 -8.30 -27.56 9.87
N ILE A 431 -9.39 -28.31 10.03
CA ILE A 431 -9.63 -29.58 9.36
C ILE A 431 -10.63 -29.37 8.22
N GLY A 432 -10.15 -29.56 7.00
CA GLY A 432 -10.92 -29.48 5.77
C GLY A 432 -11.24 -30.87 5.20
N ASN A 433 -12.20 -30.93 4.28
CA ASN A 433 -12.63 -32.18 3.65
C ASN A 433 -11.92 -32.41 2.30
N HIS A 434 -11.36 -33.60 2.10
CA HIS A 434 -10.71 -34.01 0.84
C HIS A 434 -11.32 -35.26 0.20
N THR A 435 -12.61 -35.50 0.44
CA THR A 435 -13.36 -36.73 0.12
C THR A 435 -12.85 -37.95 0.88
N ARG A 436 -13.72 -38.95 1.10
CA ARG A 436 -13.32 -40.21 1.71
C ARG A 436 -12.25 -40.95 0.91
N ARG A 437 -12.45 -41.12 -0.40
CA ARG A 437 -11.65 -42.04 -1.23
C ARG A 437 -10.52 -41.37 -2.00
N HIS A 438 -10.35 -40.05 -1.86
CA HIS A 438 -9.46 -39.25 -2.69
C HIS A 438 -9.78 -39.36 -4.20
N ALA A 439 -11.05 -39.63 -4.52
CA ALA A 439 -11.52 -39.74 -5.90
C ALA A 439 -11.77 -38.35 -6.48
N GLY A 440 -11.32 -38.11 -7.72
CA GLY A 440 -11.64 -36.87 -8.42
C GLY A 440 -13.14 -36.72 -8.62
N VAL A 441 -13.72 -35.58 -8.23
CA VAL A 441 -15.18 -35.42 -8.15
C VAL A 441 -15.89 -35.56 -9.51
N GLY A 442 -15.17 -35.31 -10.61
CA GLY A 442 -15.69 -35.50 -11.97
C GLY A 442 -15.83 -36.98 -12.38
N LYS A 443 -15.26 -37.90 -11.59
CA LYS A 443 -15.33 -39.35 -11.80
C LYS A 443 -16.34 -40.04 -10.89
N GLN A 444 -17.05 -39.30 -10.05
CA GLN A 444 -18.02 -39.82 -9.09
C GLN A 444 -19.43 -39.52 -9.54
N THR A 445 -20.38 -40.40 -9.22
CA THR A 445 -21.80 -40.03 -9.28
C THR A 445 -22.12 -39.00 -8.18
N PRO A 446 -23.22 -38.23 -8.31
CA PRO A 446 -23.65 -37.31 -7.25
C PRO A 446 -23.84 -37.99 -5.88
N GLU A 447 -24.35 -39.22 -5.87
CA GLU A 447 -24.56 -40.02 -4.65
C GLU A 447 -23.23 -40.45 -4.02
N GLU A 448 -22.27 -40.84 -4.85
CA GLU A 448 -20.92 -41.22 -4.40
C GLU A 448 -20.16 -40.04 -3.80
N LEU A 449 -20.19 -38.88 -4.46
CA LEU A 449 -19.56 -37.67 -3.94
C LEU A 449 -20.21 -37.24 -2.63
N LYS A 450 -21.55 -37.26 -2.56
CA LYS A 450 -22.29 -36.95 -1.33
C LYS A 450 -21.92 -37.89 -0.19
N ALA A 451 -21.79 -39.20 -0.46
CA ALA A 451 -21.38 -40.18 0.52
C ALA A 451 -19.94 -39.95 1.00
N ASP A 452 -19.01 -39.64 0.09
CA ASP A 452 -17.62 -39.36 0.43
C ASP A 452 -17.46 -38.11 1.29
N VAL A 453 -18.16 -37.04 0.94
CA VAL A 453 -18.16 -35.79 1.71
C VAL A 453 -18.77 -36.02 3.09
N ALA A 454 -19.95 -36.64 3.15
CA ALA A 454 -20.65 -36.90 4.42
C ALA A 454 -19.86 -37.82 5.35
N TYR A 455 -19.10 -38.78 4.80
CA TYR A 455 -18.29 -39.69 5.60
C TYR A 455 -17.17 -38.96 6.36
N ILE A 456 -16.43 -38.07 5.71
CA ILE A 456 -15.39 -37.29 6.39
C ILE A 456 -16.01 -36.36 7.44
N GLU A 457 -17.18 -35.78 7.16
CA GLU A 457 -17.93 -35.00 8.14
C GLU A 457 -18.31 -35.83 9.38
N SER A 458 -18.78 -37.07 9.19
CA SER A 458 -19.15 -37.94 10.32
C SER A 458 -17.95 -38.43 11.12
N GLN A 459 -16.79 -38.62 10.47
CA GLN A 459 -15.55 -38.90 11.19
C GLN A 459 -15.10 -37.70 12.02
N CYS A 460 -15.18 -36.48 11.48
CA CYS A 460 -14.89 -35.28 12.26
C CYS A 460 -15.80 -35.19 13.50
N GLU A 461 -17.11 -35.41 13.33
CA GLU A 461 -18.07 -35.45 14.42
C GLU A 461 -17.73 -36.53 15.47
N ALA A 462 -17.41 -37.74 15.04
CA ALA A 462 -17.04 -38.86 15.93
C ALA A 462 -15.79 -38.56 16.78
N HIS A 463 -14.90 -37.70 16.30
CA HIS A 463 -13.68 -37.28 16.99
C HIS A 463 -13.80 -35.90 17.67
N GLY A 464 -15.00 -35.32 17.74
CA GLY A 464 -15.24 -34.02 18.37
C GLY A 464 -14.60 -32.84 17.63
N ILE A 465 -14.32 -33.02 16.34
CA ILE A 465 -13.80 -31.99 15.44
C ILE A 465 -15.01 -31.27 14.81
N PRO A 466 -15.00 -29.93 14.74
CA PRO A 466 -16.04 -29.18 14.05
C PRO A 466 -16.25 -29.70 12.62
N ARG A 467 -17.51 -29.72 12.18
CA ARG A 467 -17.85 -30.11 10.82
C ARG A 467 -17.04 -29.25 9.81
N PRO A 468 -16.33 -29.86 8.85
CA PRO A 468 -15.55 -29.12 7.87
C PRO A 468 -16.37 -28.07 7.11
N VAL A 469 -15.80 -26.87 6.97
CA VAL A 469 -16.38 -25.76 6.21
C VAL A 469 -15.55 -25.40 4.97
N SER A 470 -14.40 -26.03 4.82
CA SER A 470 -13.54 -25.93 3.65
C SER A 470 -13.38 -27.29 2.96
N PHE A 471 -13.22 -27.25 1.64
CA PHE A 471 -13.03 -28.41 0.81
C PHE A 471 -11.79 -28.25 -0.09
N CYS A 472 -11.19 -29.36 -0.47
CA CYS A 472 -10.16 -29.39 -1.51
C CYS A 472 -10.57 -30.43 -2.56
N TYR A 473 -10.60 -30.04 -3.83
CA TYR A 473 -10.95 -30.97 -4.92
C TYR A 473 -9.79 -31.94 -5.19
N PRO A 474 -9.96 -33.26 -5.02
CA PRO A 474 -8.90 -34.23 -5.30
C PRO A 474 -8.41 -34.13 -6.75
N GLY A 475 -7.09 -34.01 -6.91
CA GLY A 475 -6.45 -33.81 -8.21
C GLY A 475 -6.94 -32.56 -8.97
N TYR A 476 -7.47 -31.57 -8.26
CA TYR A 476 -7.98 -30.31 -8.80
C TYR A 476 -9.14 -30.47 -9.81
N GLN A 477 -9.81 -31.63 -9.80
CA GLN A 477 -10.95 -31.87 -10.68
C GLN A 477 -12.21 -31.24 -10.07
N THR A 478 -12.79 -30.26 -10.76
CA THR A 478 -14.01 -29.57 -10.33
C THR A 478 -15.22 -30.00 -11.16
N SER A 479 -16.43 -29.86 -10.62
CA SER A 479 -17.66 -29.92 -11.42
C SER A 479 -18.73 -28.97 -10.85
N PRO A 480 -19.63 -28.42 -11.69
CA PRO A 480 -20.74 -27.59 -11.21
C PRO A 480 -21.65 -28.31 -10.19
N ALA A 481 -21.83 -29.63 -10.36
CA ALA A 481 -22.60 -30.45 -9.45
C ALA A 481 -21.91 -30.56 -8.07
N ALA A 482 -20.59 -30.73 -8.04
CA ALA A 482 -19.82 -30.75 -6.80
C ALA A 482 -19.90 -29.39 -6.09
N ALA A 483 -19.68 -28.28 -6.80
CA ALA A 483 -19.78 -26.94 -6.21
C ALA A 483 -21.18 -26.66 -5.64
N ARG A 484 -22.25 -27.13 -6.31
CA ARG A 484 -23.63 -27.05 -5.80
C ARG A 484 -23.80 -27.85 -4.51
N LEU A 485 -23.36 -29.11 -4.50
CA LEU A 485 -23.43 -29.97 -3.32
C LEU A 485 -22.69 -29.34 -2.13
N LEU A 486 -21.48 -28.81 -2.34
CA LEU A 486 -20.69 -28.15 -1.31
C LEU A 486 -21.43 -26.94 -0.73
N ARG A 487 -22.04 -26.11 -1.60
CA ARG A 487 -22.86 -24.97 -1.19
C ARG A 487 -24.08 -25.39 -0.37
N GLU A 488 -24.82 -26.41 -0.83
CA GLU A 488 -25.97 -26.98 -0.11
C GLU A 488 -25.58 -27.57 1.26
N ARG A 489 -24.36 -28.09 1.38
CA ARG A 489 -23.82 -28.64 2.63
C ARG A 489 -23.21 -27.59 3.56
N GLY A 490 -23.13 -26.32 3.14
CA GLY A 490 -22.61 -25.21 3.95
C GLY A 490 -21.10 -25.01 3.90
N TYR A 491 -20.41 -25.59 2.92
CA TYR A 491 -19.00 -25.26 2.68
C TYR A 491 -18.88 -23.82 2.21
N ARG A 492 -17.90 -23.12 2.76
CA ARG A 492 -17.64 -21.70 2.51
C ARG A 492 -16.51 -21.51 1.51
N PHE A 493 -15.51 -22.41 1.55
CA PHE A 493 -14.35 -22.34 0.67
C PHE A 493 -14.05 -23.70 0.02
N ALA A 494 -13.62 -23.70 -1.24
CA ALA A 494 -13.11 -24.92 -1.88
C ALA A 494 -11.93 -24.65 -2.84
N ARG A 495 -10.78 -25.28 -2.60
CA ARG A 495 -9.55 -25.09 -3.41
C ARG A 495 -9.57 -25.96 -4.67
N ALA A 496 -9.44 -25.32 -5.83
CA ALA A 496 -9.58 -25.91 -7.17
C ALA A 496 -8.27 -25.93 -8.00
N GLY A 497 -7.11 -25.61 -7.42
CA GLY A 497 -5.81 -25.68 -8.11
C GLY A 497 -5.48 -24.43 -8.93
N GLY A 498 -4.69 -24.56 -9.99
CA GLY A 498 -4.27 -23.42 -10.81
C GLY A 498 -2.90 -22.83 -10.41
N ALA A 499 -2.59 -21.65 -10.95
CA ALA A 499 -1.30 -20.98 -10.78
C ALA A 499 -1.45 -19.44 -10.72
N ARG A 500 -2.37 -18.96 -9.86
CA ARG A 500 -2.62 -17.54 -9.65
C ARG A 500 -3.12 -17.25 -8.23
N LEU A 501 -3.03 -15.97 -7.85
CA LEU A 501 -3.59 -15.47 -6.59
C LEU A 501 -5.11 -15.58 -6.58
N TYR A 502 -5.66 -15.74 -5.37
CA TYR A 502 -7.09 -15.62 -5.11
C TYR A 502 -7.46 -14.15 -4.93
N ASP A 503 -8.49 -13.70 -5.64
CA ASP A 503 -9.07 -12.36 -5.49
C ASP A 503 -10.47 -12.49 -4.88
N PRO A 504 -10.63 -12.20 -3.57
CA PRO A 504 -11.92 -12.34 -2.88
C PRO A 504 -13.05 -11.49 -3.48
N SER A 505 -12.73 -10.47 -4.29
CA SER A 505 -13.73 -9.60 -4.92
C SER A 505 -14.25 -10.12 -6.25
N LEU A 506 -13.54 -11.06 -6.89
CA LEU A 506 -13.86 -11.55 -8.23
C LEU A 506 -14.11 -13.06 -8.29
N ASP A 507 -13.39 -13.84 -7.48
CA ASP A 507 -13.36 -15.30 -7.58
C ASP A 507 -14.49 -15.97 -6.78
N ASP A 508 -15.09 -17.03 -7.34
CA ASP A 508 -16.03 -17.88 -6.59
C ASP A 508 -15.27 -18.56 -5.44
N PRO A 509 -15.69 -18.39 -4.17
CA PRO A 509 -15.05 -19.03 -3.04
C PRO A 509 -15.20 -20.56 -3.04
N LEU A 510 -15.98 -21.18 -3.92
CA LEU A 510 -15.99 -22.64 -4.11
C LEU A 510 -15.10 -23.12 -5.27
N LEU A 511 -14.29 -22.23 -5.84
CA LEU A 511 -13.34 -22.49 -6.92
C LEU A 511 -12.02 -21.71 -6.69
N LEU A 512 -11.49 -21.68 -5.46
CA LEU A 512 -10.29 -20.90 -5.14
C LEU A 512 -9.10 -21.40 -5.97
N PRO A 513 -8.37 -20.49 -6.64
CA PRO A 513 -7.11 -20.82 -7.23
C PRO A 513 -6.03 -21.02 -6.14
N GLN A 514 -4.93 -21.68 -6.52
CA GLN A 514 -3.69 -21.64 -5.75
C GLN A 514 -2.60 -20.88 -6.51
N ALA A 515 -1.77 -20.18 -5.75
CA ALA A 515 -0.66 -19.39 -6.29
C ALA A 515 0.66 -20.19 -6.34
N PHE A 516 0.76 -21.25 -5.54
CA PHE A 516 1.95 -22.08 -5.44
C PHE A 516 1.59 -23.53 -5.08
N ASP A 517 2.33 -24.48 -5.64
CA ASP A 517 2.25 -25.92 -5.34
C ASP A 517 3.63 -26.43 -4.91
N GLY A 518 3.73 -26.90 -3.67
CA GLY A 518 4.95 -27.44 -3.09
C GLY A 518 5.28 -28.80 -3.68
N ARG A 519 6.24 -28.81 -4.61
CA ARG A 519 6.72 -30.01 -5.32
C ARG A 519 8.24 -30.16 -5.27
N PRO A 520 8.82 -31.32 -5.62
CA PRO A 520 10.26 -31.49 -5.67
C PRO A 520 10.96 -30.43 -6.54
N GLU A 521 10.40 -30.12 -7.70
CA GLU A 521 10.92 -29.16 -8.68
C GLU A 521 10.59 -27.69 -8.40
N SER A 522 9.71 -27.40 -7.43
CA SER A 522 9.39 -26.02 -7.06
C SER A 522 10.63 -25.27 -6.54
N THR A 523 10.61 -23.95 -6.47
CA THR A 523 11.78 -23.18 -6.02
C THR A 523 11.40 -22.14 -4.98
N LEU A 524 12.39 -21.68 -4.21
CA LEU A 524 12.19 -20.54 -3.30
C LEU A 524 11.80 -19.28 -4.08
N ALA A 525 12.36 -19.05 -5.26
CA ALA A 525 12.00 -17.91 -6.08
C ALA A 525 10.51 -17.92 -6.50
N GLN A 526 9.97 -19.08 -6.90
CA GLN A 526 8.54 -19.21 -7.21
C GLN A 526 7.65 -18.96 -5.99
N PHE A 527 8.06 -19.49 -4.83
CA PHE A 527 7.34 -19.25 -3.56
C PHE A 527 7.34 -17.76 -3.20
N GLN A 528 8.50 -17.11 -3.26
CA GLN A 528 8.66 -15.68 -3.00
C GLN A 528 7.82 -14.82 -3.95
N ALA A 529 7.78 -15.18 -5.23
CA ALA A 529 6.96 -14.48 -6.22
C ALA A 529 5.45 -14.59 -5.91
N ALA A 530 4.97 -15.77 -5.49
CA ALA A 530 3.58 -15.96 -5.07
C ALA A 530 3.24 -15.11 -3.85
N VAL A 531 4.10 -15.09 -2.83
CA VAL A 531 3.92 -14.30 -1.60
C VAL A 531 3.96 -12.79 -1.89
N ALA A 532 4.93 -12.34 -2.68
CA ALA A 532 5.07 -10.94 -3.07
C ALA A 532 3.83 -10.42 -3.83
N GLY A 533 3.17 -11.30 -4.59
CA GLY A 533 1.93 -10.99 -5.30
C GLY A 533 0.70 -10.81 -4.40
N ALA A 534 0.68 -11.36 -3.18
CA ALA A 534 -0.43 -11.27 -2.24
C ALA A 534 -0.52 -9.88 -1.58
N ARG A 535 -0.84 -8.89 -2.42
CA ARG A 535 -1.01 -7.49 -2.08
C ARG A 535 -2.36 -7.02 -2.61
N GLU A 536 -2.77 -5.83 -2.18
CA GLU A 536 -3.95 -5.16 -2.75
C GLU A 536 -5.27 -5.95 -2.59
N GLY A 537 -5.40 -6.70 -1.48
CA GLY A 537 -6.57 -7.53 -1.22
C GLY A 537 -6.49 -8.95 -1.82
N LYS A 538 -5.47 -9.25 -2.64
CA LYS A 538 -5.24 -10.60 -3.16
C LYS A 538 -4.56 -11.48 -2.12
N VAL A 539 -4.89 -12.78 -2.18
CA VAL A 539 -4.44 -13.80 -1.23
C VAL A 539 -3.58 -14.83 -1.93
N ALA A 540 -2.44 -15.17 -1.33
CA ALA A 540 -1.63 -16.30 -1.76
C ALA A 540 -2.11 -17.58 -1.06
N VAL A 541 -2.83 -18.44 -1.78
CA VAL A 541 -3.14 -19.80 -1.34
C VAL A 541 -1.98 -20.71 -1.77
N LEU A 542 -1.28 -21.28 -0.80
CA LEU A 542 -0.07 -22.06 -1.00
C LEU A 542 -0.34 -23.51 -0.56
N THR A 543 -0.06 -24.45 -1.45
CA THR A 543 -0.41 -25.86 -1.29
C THR A 543 0.80 -26.72 -1.03
N PHE A 544 0.66 -27.68 -0.12
CA PHE A 544 1.64 -28.71 0.19
C PHE A 544 0.93 -30.07 0.38
N HIS A 545 1.66 -31.16 0.20
CA HIS A 545 1.19 -32.50 0.57
C HIS A 545 1.95 -32.92 1.84
N GLY A 546 2.90 -33.83 1.79
CA GLY A 546 3.78 -34.14 2.93
C GLY A 546 5.11 -33.37 2.95
N VAL A 547 5.62 -33.13 4.16
CA VAL A 547 6.94 -32.54 4.45
C VAL A 547 7.74 -33.43 5.42
N PRO A 548 8.36 -34.53 4.95
CA PRO A 548 8.29 -35.06 3.59
C PRO A 548 7.03 -35.93 3.36
N ASP A 549 6.76 -36.22 2.09
CA ASP A 549 5.86 -37.28 1.63
C ASP A 549 6.69 -38.39 0.95
N VAL A 550 6.85 -39.52 1.64
CA VAL A 550 7.64 -40.65 1.13
C VAL A 550 6.83 -41.52 0.18
N LYS A 551 5.49 -41.52 0.29
CA LYS A 551 4.60 -42.36 -0.52
C LYS A 551 4.29 -41.72 -1.87
N HIS A 552 4.26 -40.40 -1.91
CA HIS A 552 3.95 -39.63 -3.11
C HIS A 552 5.12 -38.71 -3.50
N PRO A 553 6.24 -39.27 -3.98
CA PRO A 553 7.47 -38.50 -4.23
C PRO A 553 7.29 -37.36 -5.26
N TRP A 554 6.27 -37.41 -6.12
CA TRP A 554 5.98 -36.36 -7.11
C TRP A 554 5.35 -35.08 -6.51
N VAL A 555 4.83 -35.15 -5.27
CA VAL A 555 4.29 -34.01 -4.51
C VAL A 555 5.03 -33.78 -3.18
N ASN A 556 6.14 -34.49 -2.97
CA ASN A 556 6.97 -34.33 -1.79
C ASN A 556 7.56 -32.91 -1.73
N THR A 557 7.50 -32.31 -0.54
CA THR A 557 8.28 -31.12 -0.23
C THR A 557 9.42 -31.48 0.72
N ASP A 558 10.63 -31.15 0.31
CA ASP A 558 11.82 -31.32 1.15
C ASP A 558 11.72 -30.47 2.45
N PRO A 559 12.05 -31.01 3.64
CA PRO A 559 11.94 -30.28 4.90
C PRO A 559 12.77 -29.00 4.99
N VAL A 560 14.00 -28.98 4.42
CA VAL A 560 14.86 -27.79 4.42
C VAL A 560 14.24 -26.71 3.54
N LYS A 561 13.68 -27.13 2.40
CA LYS A 561 12.95 -26.25 1.50
C LYS A 561 11.72 -25.62 2.17
N PHE A 562 10.95 -26.43 2.90
CA PHE A 562 9.78 -25.95 3.64
C PHE A 562 10.14 -24.97 4.76
N GLU A 563 11.23 -25.23 5.49
CA GLU A 563 11.71 -24.28 6.50
C GLU A 563 12.11 -22.93 5.89
N ALA A 564 12.77 -22.92 4.73
CA ALA A 564 13.10 -21.69 4.02
C ALA A 564 11.84 -20.91 3.60
N TYR A 565 10.75 -21.60 3.24
CA TYR A 565 9.46 -20.98 2.95
C TYR A 565 8.88 -20.28 4.19
N LEU A 566 8.87 -20.94 5.35
CA LEU A 566 8.33 -20.34 6.58
C LEU A 566 9.19 -19.17 7.06
N GLN A 567 10.52 -19.26 6.93
CA GLN A 567 11.42 -18.14 7.23
C GLN A 567 11.12 -16.93 6.35
N HIS A 568 10.86 -17.14 5.05
CA HIS A 568 10.46 -16.06 4.17
C HIS A 568 9.12 -15.43 4.57
N LEU A 569 8.10 -16.24 4.87
CA LEU A 569 6.80 -15.73 5.35
C LEU A 569 6.97 -14.87 6.61
N LYS A 570 7.84 -15.29 7.53
CA LYS A 570 8.14 -14.54 8.75
C LYS A 570 8.85 -13.22 8.46
N ALA A 571 9.84 -13.25 7.57
CA ALA A 571 10.62 -12.08 7.17
C ALA A 571 9.75 -11.03 6.47
N GLU A 572 8.82 -11.45 5.61
CA GLU A 572 7.86 -10.57 4.93
C GLU A 572 6.73 -10.07 5.84
N GLY A 573 6.68 -10.52 7.09
CA GLY A 573 5.62 -10.18 8.04
C GLY A 573 4.25 -10.66 7.60
N CYS A 574 4.19 -11.77 6.85
CA CYS A 574 2.94 -12.33 6.33
C CYS A 574 1.95 -12.66 7.46
N ARG A 575 0.68 -12.45 7.16
CA ARG A 575 -0.43 -12.98 7.96
C ARG A 575 -0.79 -14.32 7.39
N VAL A 576 -0.49 -15.37 8.14
CA VAL A 576 -0.69 -16.75 7.70
C VAL A 576 -1.87 -17.34 8.47
N ILE A 577 -2.96 -17.61 7.77
CA ILE A 577 -4.24 -18.01 8.36
C ILE A 577 -4.74 -19.35 7.82
N ALA A 578 -5.72 -19.95 8.51
CA ALA A 578 -6.47 -21.06 7.96
C ALA A 578 -7.49 -20.57 6.92
N LEU A 579 -7.98 -21.47 6.06
CA LEU A 579 -8.83 -21.11 4.94
C LEU A 579 -10.22 -20.62 5.43
N ARG A 580 -10.76 -21.21 6.50
CA ARG A 580 -12.01 -20.80 7.15
C ARG A 580 -12.01 -19.36 7.64
N ASP A 581 -10.83 -18.79 7.90
CA ASP A 581 -10.68 -17.45 8.45
C ASP A 581 -10.70 -16.37 7.35
N LEU A 582 -10.72 -16.78 6.07
CA LEU A 582 -10.85 -15.84 4.94
C LEU A 582 -12.18 -15.08 4.92
N ASP A 583 -13.22 -15.55 5.62
CA ASP A 583 -14.50 -14.83 5.65
C ASP A 583 -14.36 -13.41 6.22
N ALA A 584 -13.42 -13.19 7.14
CA ALA A 584 -13.13 -11.86 7.69
C ALA A 584 -12.55 -10.87 6.66
N TYR A 585 -12.18 -11.36 5.48
CA TYR A 585 -11.54 -10.60 4.40
C TYR A 585 -12.39 -10.55 3.13
N ARG A 586 -13.61 -11.06 3.19
CA ARG A 586 -14.59 -10.87 2.12
C ARG A 586 -15.15 -9.46 2.25
N ASN A 587 -14.99 -8.65 1.22
CA ASN A 587 -15.69 -7.38 1.15
C ASN A 587 -17.20 -7.67 1.14
N HIS A 588 -17.93 -7.08 2.09
CA HIS A 588 -19.39 -7.09 2.09
C HIS A 588 -19.95 -6.15 1.04
#